data_AF-A0A3D8PL95-F1
#
_entry.id   AF-A0A3D8PL95-F1
#
_cell.length_a   1.000
_cell.length_b   1.000
_cell.length_c   1.000
_cell.angle_alpha   90.00
_cell.angle_beta   90.00
_cell.angle_gamma   90.00
#
_symmetry.space_group_name_H-M   'P 1'
#
loop_
_entity.id
_entity.type
_entity.pdbx_description
1 polymer ?
#
loop_
_entity_poly.entity_id
_entity_poly.type
_entity_poly.pdbx_seq_one_letter_code
_entity_poly.pdbx_strand_id
1 'polypeptide(L)' 'MKKQYEVTFTMINGEVGHLIEETNLTRARNSIKNQFEDNIDSPVLVLTDDLVLVKANVQYFVVKEYEG' A
#
# COMPACT_ATOMS: atom_id res chain seq x y z
N MET A 1 -13.09 2.87 -15.70
CA MET A 1 -13.74 2.63 -14.38
C MET A 1 -12.65 2.28 -13.39
N LYS A 2 -12.78 2.71 -12.13
CA LYS A 2 -11.88 2.26 -11.06
C LYS A 2 -12.37 0.90 -10.54
N LYS A 3 -11.43 0.10 -10.05
CA LYS A 3 -11.62 -1.18 -9.37
C LYS A 3 -10.96 -1.09 -7.99
N GLN A 4 -11.41 -1.92 -7.07
CA GLN A 4 -10.81 -2.05 -5.75
C GLN A 4 -9.68 -3.07 -5.78
N TYR A 5 -8.59 -2.74 -5.09
CA TYR A 5 -7.43 -3.59 -4.92
C TYR A 5 -7.11 -3.67 -3.43
N GLU A 6 -6.84 -4.87 -2.95
CA GLU A 6 -6.30 -5.07 -1.61
C GLU A 6 -4.78 -5.00 -1.67
N VAL A 7 -4.23 -4.16 -0.80
CA VAL A 7 -2.80 -4.07 -0.51
C VAL A 7 -2.55 -4.68 0.86
N THR A 8 -1.78 -5.75 0.89
CA THR A 8 -1.34 -6.38 2.14
C THR A 8 0.12 -6.02 2.37
N PHE A 9 0.40 -5.32 3.47
CA PHE A 9 1.74 -5.02 3.94
C PHE A 9 2.18 -6.09 4.93
N THR A 10 3.23 -6.84 4.59
CA THR A 10 3.84 -7.79 5.52
C THR A 10 4.92 -7.06 6.32
N MET A 11 4.71 -7.01 7.63
CA MET A 11 5.56 -6.33 8.60
C MET A 11 6.35 -7.35 9.42
N ILE A 12 7.36 -6.90 10.15
CA ILE A 12 8.14 -7.77 11.07
C ILE A 12 7.24 -8.45 12.12
N ASN A 13 6.15 -7.81 12.53
CA ASN A 13 5.29 -8.22 13.64
C ASN A 13 3.85 -8.56 13.23
N GLY A 14 3.55 -8.73 11.94
CA GLY A 14 2.21 -9.05 11.47
C GLY A 14 1.93 -8.54 10.07
N GLU A 15 0.65 -8.48 9.71
CA GLU A 15 0.22 -7.99 8.40
C GLU A 15 -0.88 -6.93 8.55
N VAL A 16 -0.89 -5.96 7.64
CA VAL A 16 -1.93 -4.93 7.56
C VAL A 16 -2.51 -4.93 6.14
N GLY A 17 -3.81 -5.17 6.04
CA GLY A 17 -4.57 -5.05 4.79
C GLY A 17 -5.18 -3.67 4.63
N HIS A 18 -5.14 -3.12 3.43
CA HIS A 18 -5.73 -1.83 3.08
C HIS A 18 -6.31 -1.85 1.66
N LEU A 19 -7.53 -1.33 1.49
CA LEU A 19 -8.19 -1.24 0.18
C LEU A 19 -7.86 0.09 -0.49
N ILE A 20 -7.47 0.02 -1.77
CA ILE A 20 -7.26 1.19 -2.62
C ILE A 20 -8.10 1.09 -3.90
N GLU A 21 -8.36 2.23 -4.53
CA GLU A 21 -9.06 2.28 -5.80
C GLU A 21 -8.15 2.75 -6.94
N GLU A 22 -8.05 1.94 -7.99
CA GLU A 22 -7.27 2.28 -9.17
C GLU A 22 -7.89 1.73 -10.46
N THR A 23 -7.38 2.15 -11.60
CA THR A 23 -7.90 1.74 -12.92
C THR A 23 -7.43 0.36 -13.37
N ASN A 24 -6.27 -0.11 -12.90
CA ASN A 24 -5.77 -1.46 -13.14
C ASN A 24 -4.71 -1.87 -12.09
N LEU A 25 -4.37 -3.16 -12.04
CA LEU A 25 -3.43 -3.74 -11.08
C LEU A 25 -2.03 -3.12 -11.14
N THR A 26 -1.54 -2.79 -12.34
CA THR A 26 -0.22 -2.16 -12.51
C THR A 26 -0.20 -0.77 -11.88
N ARG A 27 -1.27 0.03 -12.07
CA ARG A 27 -1.38 1.33 -11.43
C ARG A 27 -1.53 1.24 -9.92
N ALA A 28 -2.30 0.26 -9.43
CA ALA A 28 -2.42 -0.01 -8.00
C ALA A 28 -1.07 -0.37 -7.35
N ARG A 29 -0.22 -1.15 -8.03
CA ARG A 29 1.15 -1.43 -7.56
C ARG A 29 2.03 -0.19 -7.59
N ASN A 30 1.97 0.58 -8.69
CA ASN A 30 2.79 1.78 -8.84
C ASN A 30 2.40 2.88 -7.85
N SER A 31 1.11 3.03 -7.52
CA SER A 31 0.68 4.03 -6.54
C SER A 31 1.30 3.78 -5.17
N ILE A 32 1.31 2.53 -4.70
CA ILE A 32 1.98 2.15 -3.45
C ILE A 32 3.49 2.31 -3.55
N LYS A 33 4.10 1.80 -4.63
CA LYS A 33 5.55 1.92 -4.86
C LYS A 33 6.00 3.38 -4.83
N ASN A 34 5.29 4.27 -5.50
CA ASN A 34 5.59 5.69 -5.56
C ASN A 34 5.50 6.35 -4.17
N GLN A 35 4.64 5.90 -3.26
CA GLN A 35 4.65 6.42 -1.87
C GLN A 35 5.94 6.10 -1.11
N PHE A 36 6.63 5.02 -1.46
CA PHE A 36 7.96 4.73 -0.92
C PHE A 36 9.02 5.61 -1.55
N GLU A 37 8.99 5.75 -2.89
CA GLU A 37 10.02 6.44 -3.70
C GLU A 37 9.92 7.97 -3.68
N ASP A 38 8.72 8.55 -3.71
CA ASP A 38 8.52 10.00 -3.79
C ASP A 38 8.71 10.68 -2.42
N ASN A 39 8.50 9.95 -1.33
CA ASN A 39 8.59 10.45 0.04
C ASN A 39 9.77 9.87 0.80
N ILE A 40 10.97 9.83 0.20
CA ILE A 40 12.17 9.21 0.80
C ILE A 40 12.49 9.79 2.19
N ASP A 41 12.31 11.10 2.37
CA ASP A 41 12.61 11.77 3.65
C ASP A 41 11.57 11.49 4.75
N SER A 42 10.38 10.97 4.39
CA SER A 42 9.37 10.59 5.37
C SER A 42 9.66 9.18 5.90
N PRO A 43 9.79 8.98 7.22
CA PRO A 43 9.96 7.65 7.82
C PRO A 43 8.68 6.81 7.76
N VAL A 44 7.56 7.40 7.33
CA VAL A 44 6.24 6.78 7.34
C VAL A 44 5.57 6.80 5.97
N LEU A 45 4.72 5.80 5.73
CA LEU A 45 3.72 5.75 4.66
C LEU A 45 2.39 6.20 5.25
N VAL A 46 1.79 7.21 4.66
CA VAL A 46 0.43 7.65 5.01
C VAL A 46 -0.50 7.05 3.96
N LEU A 47 -1.24 6.01 4.35
CA LEU A 47 -2.16 5.31 3.44
C LEU A 47 -3.54 6.00 3.43
N THR A 48 -4.01 6.38 4.62
CA THR A 48 -5.19 7.22 4.86
C THR A 48 -4.92 8.15 6.06
N ASP A 49 -5.84 9.05 6.36
CA ASP A 49 -5.72 9.99 7.50
C ASP A 49 -5.47 9.27 8.83
N ASP A 50 -6.02 8.05 9.02
CA ASP A 50 -5.94 7.28 10.25
C ASP A 50 -5.01 6.06 10.17
N LEU A 51 -4.42 5.78 9.00
CA LEU A 51 -3.53 4.63 8.79
C LEU A 51 -2.14 5.06 8.33
N VAL A 52 -1.21 5.01 9.27
CA VAL A 52 0.19 5.35 9.06
C VAL A 52 1.08 4.16 9.40
N LEU A 53 1.96 3.78 8.47
CA LEU A 53 2.91 2.69 8.65
C LEU A 53 4.33 3.23 8.71
N VAL A 54 5.16 2.72 9.62
CA VAL A 54 6.60 3.01 9.62
C VAL A 54 7.28 2.21 8.51
N LYS A 55 7.92 2.90 7.54
CA LYS A 55 8.52 2.28 6.34
C LYS A 55 9.51 1.16 6.69
N ALA A 56 10.35 1.39 7.70
CA ALA A 56 11.38 0.43 8.12
C ALA A 56 10.81 -0.90 8.65
N ASN A 57 9.52 -0.95 9.01
CA ASN A 57 8.87 -2.16 9.49
C ASN A 57 8.21 -2.96 8.35
N VAL A 58 8.02 -2.37 7.17
CA VAL A 58 7.46 -3.05 5.99
C VAL A 58 8.56 -3.86 5.32
N GLN A 59 8.38 -5.17 5.21
CA GLN A 59 9.32 -6.05 4.51
C GLN A 59 9.01 -6.09 3.01
N TYR A 60 7.73 -6.26 2.68
CA TYR A 60 7.20 -6.25 1.32
C TYR A 60 5.70 -5.98 1.35
N PHE A 61 5.12 -5.72 0.19
CA PHE A 61 3.67 -5.61 0.02
C PHE A 61 3.21 -6.42 -1.18
N VAL A 62 1.97 -6.88 -1.13
CA VAL A 62 1.29 -7.58 -2.22
C VAL A 62 0.05 -6.79 -2.60
N VAL A 63 -0.23 -6.73 -3.91
CA VAL A 63 -1.45 -6.10 -4.43
C VAL A 63 -2.23 -7.12 -5.24
N LYS A 64 -3.53 -7.28 -4.93
CA LYS A 64 -4.48 -8.18 -5.59
C LYS A 64 -5.77 -7.43 -5.93
N GLU A 65 -6.46 -7.85 -6.98
CA GLU A 65 -7.82 -7.35 -7.25
C GLU A 65 -8.73 -7.82 -6.11
N TYR A 66 -9.55 -6.91 -5.57
CA TYR A 66 -10.46 -7.23 -4.48
C TYR A 66 -11.70 -7.92 -5.06
N GLU A 67 -11.93 -9.17 -4.68
CA GLU A 67 -13.01 -10.01 -5.23
C GLU A 67 -14.35 -9.87 -4.48
N GLY A 68 -14.37 -9.21 -3.31
CA GLY A 68 -15.56 -9.03 -2.48
C GLY A 68 -15.86 -10.23 -1.59
#